data_AF-A0A7Z9I434-F1
#
_entry.id   AF-A0A7Z9I434-F1
#
_cell.length_a   1.000
_cell.length_b   1.000
_cell.length_c   1.000
_cell.angle_alpha   90.00
_cell.angle_beta   90.00
_cell.angle_gamma   90.00
#
_symmetry.space_group_name_H-M   'P 1'
#
loop_
_entity.id
_entity.type
_entity.pdbx_description
1 polymer ?
#
loop_
_entity_poly.entity_id
_entity_poly.type
_entity_poly.pdbx_seq_one_letter_code
_entity_poly.pdbx_strand_id
1 'polypeptide(L)'
;MKNYSGKEILITGGLGFIGSNLARSLVTQGANLTLVDSLIPQYGGNAFNIDDIKNKVAVNVCDVRDTFAMEHLIQGKDYLFNLAGQTSHLDSMTDPHTDLDINAAAQLSILEVCRKENP
;
A
#
# COMPACT_ATOMS: atom_id res chain seq x y z
N MET A 1 -12.21 -0.01 -22.36
CA MET A 1 -12.07 1.33 -21.75
C MET A 1 -10.90 1.28 -20.78
N LYS A 2 -10.04 2.29 -20.73
CA LYS A 2 -9.00 2.43 -19.69
C LYS A 2 -9.65 3.07 -18.46
N ASN A 3 -10.19 2.25 -17.56
CA ASN A 3 -11.04 2.71 -16.46
C ASN A 3 -10.30 3.53 -15.38
N TYR A 4 -8.96 3.51 -15.37
CA TYR A 4 -8.15 4.22 -14.37
C TYR A 4 -7.30 5.36 -14.97
N SER A 5 -7.55 5.76 -16.21
CA SER A 5 -6.77 6.82 -16.86
C SER A 5 -6.92 8.14 -16.10
N GLY A 6 -5.80 8.72 -15.67
CA GLY A 6 -5.75 9.99 -14.93
C GLY A 6 -6.24 9.90 -13.48
N LYS A 7 -6.49 8.69 -12.96
CA LYS A 7 -6.90 8.48 -11.57
C LYS A 7 -5.71 8.47 -10.62
N GLU A 8 -5.87 9.11 -9.48
CA GLU A 8 -4.89 9.14 -8.39
C GLU A 8 -5.09 7.91 -7.50
N ILE A 9 -4.11 7.00 -7.47
CA ILE A 9 -4.26 5.71 -6.80
C ILE A 9 -3.14 5.50 -5.79
N LEU A 10 -3.51 5.06 -4.60
CA LEU A 10 -2.61 4.61 -3.54
C LEU A 10 -2.64 3.08 -3.44
N ILE A 11 -1.46 2.45 -3.35
CA ILE A 11 -1.32 1.01 -3.09
C ILE A 11 -0.44 0.83 -1.86
N THR A 12 -0.99 0.29 -0.77
CA THR A 12 -0.17 -0.18 0.37
C THR A 12 0.34 -1.59 0.08
N GLY A 13 1.54 -1.93 0.56
CA GLY A 13 2.23 -3.18 0.15
C GLY A 13 2.65 -3.15 -1.33
N GLY A 14 2.86 -1.94 -1.88
CA GLY A 14 3.08 -1.74 -3.31
C GLY A 14 4.40 -2.31 -3.84
N LEU A 15 5.37 -2.56 -2.95
CA LEU A 15 6.64 -3.20 -3.30
C LEU A 15 6.62 -4.71 -3.05
N GLY A 16 5.52 -5.28 -2.58
CA GLY A 16 5.31 -6.71 -2.46
C GLY A 16 4.93 -7.41 -3.78
N PHE A 17 4.69 -8.72 -3.70
CA PHE A 17 4.37 -9.54 -4.86
C PHE A 17 3.06 -9.11 -5.57
N ILE A 18 1.95 -9.01 -4.82
CA ILE A 18 0.65 -8.63 -5.39
C ILE A 18 0.65 -7.15 -5.78
N GLY A 19 1.14 -6.28 -4.89
CA GLY A 19 1.15 -4.83 -5.11
C GLY A 19 1.92 -4.40 -6.35
N SER A 20 3.12 -4.96 -6.59
CA SER A 20 3.93 -4.61 -7.76
C SER A 20 3.29 -5.06 -9.08
N ASN A 21 2.60 -6.21 -9.10
CA ASN A 21 1.88 -6.68 -10.27
C ASN A 21 0.63 -5.82 -10.56
N LEU A 22 -0.10 -5.44 -9.51
CA LEU A 22 -1.21 -4.49 -9.66
C LEU A 22 -0.72 -3.13 -10.18
N ALA A 23 0.40 -2.63 -9.65
CA ALA A 23 1.00 -1.38 -10.08
C ALA A 23 1.34 -1.40 -11.59
N ARG A 24 1.97 -2.47 -12.09
CA ARG A 24 2.23 -2.65 -13.52
C ARG A 24 0.95 -2.52 -14.36
N SER A 25 -0.10 -3.22 -13.96
CA SER A 25 -1.39 -3.18 -14.66
C SER A 25 -1.99 -1.76 -14.67
N LEU A 26 -2.02 -1.07 -13.54
CA LEU A 26 -2.60 0.27 -13.42
C LEU A 26 -1.80 1.33 -14.18
N VAL A 27 -0.46 1.22 -14.21
CA VAL A 27 0.40 2.06 -15.05
C VAL A 27 0.02 1.93 -16.53
N THR A 28 -0.19 0.71 -17.04
CA THR A 28 -0.60 0.51 -18.45
C THR A 28 -1.98 1.11 -18.77
N GLN A 29 -2.82 1.25 -17.75
CA GLN A 29 -4.14 1.86 -17.82
C GLN A 29 -4.11 3.38 -17.68
N GLY A 30 -2.93 3.98 -17.44
CA GLY A 30 -2.73 5.43 -17.38
C GLY A 30 -3.07 6.06 -16.02
N ALA A 31 -3.02 5.28 -14.94
CA ALA A 31 -3.19 5.78 -13.58
C ALA A 31 -1.92 6.48 -13.06
N ASN A 32 -2.10 7.44 -12.15
CA ASN A 32 -1.04 8.06 -11.38
C ASN A 32 -0.90 7.30 -10.05
N LEU A 33 0.24 6.64 -9.84
CA LEU A 33 0.41 5.74 -8.70
C LEU A 33 1.31 6.30 -7.62
N THR A 34 0.89 6.13 -6.37
CA THR A 34 1.73 6.18 -5.18
C THR A 34 1.74 4.79 -4.54
N LEU A 35 2.94 4.23 -4.34
CA LEU A 35 3.17 2.95 -3.69
C LEU A 35 3.69 3.21 -2.28
N VAL A 36 3.10 2.54 -1.29
CA VAL A 36 3.50 2.58 0.11
C VAL A 36 3.97 1.21 0.52
N ASP A 37 5.13 1.13 1.16
CA ASP A 37 5.67 -0.12 1.69
C ASP A 37 6.64 0.17 2.85
N SER A 38 6.64 -0.65 3.88
CA SER A 38 7.55 -0.50 5.03
C SER A 38 8.91 -1.15 4.80
N LEU A 39 9.05 -1.99 3.75
CA LEU A 39 10.26 -2.75 3.45
C LEU A 39 10.77 -3.59 4.63
N ILE A 40 9.86 -4.05 5.50
CA ILE A 40 10.20 -4.98 6.58
C ILE A 40 10.80 -6.25 5.92
N PRO A 41 12.05 -6.64 6.24
CA PRO A 41 12.78 -7.66 5.49
C PRO A 41 12.07 -9.01 5.35
N GLN A 42 11.21 -9.34 6.31
CA GLN A 42 10.49 -10.62 6.36
C GLN A 42 9.21 -10.61 5.51
N TYR A 43 8.71 -9.45 5.06
CA TYR A 43 7.37 -9.32 4.47
C TYR A 43 7.38 -9.09 2.95
N GLY A 44 8.53 -9.32 2.31
CA GLY A 44 8.64 -9.48 0.85
C GLY A 44 8.64 -8.19 0.03
N GLY A 45 8.58 -7.03 0.67
CA GLY A 45 8.77 -5.72 0.01
C GLY A 45 10.19 -5.60 -0.54
N ASN A 46 10.32 -5.28 -1.84
CA ASN A 46 11.62 -5.07 -2.47
C ASN A 46 11.51 -4.08 -3.64
N ALA A 47 12.36 -3.06 -3.67
CA ALA A 47 12.39 -2.07 -4.75
C ALA A 47 12.65 -2.70 -6.13
N PHE A 48 13.34 -3.84 -6.20
CA PHE A 48 13.54 -4.59 -7.44
C PHE A 48 12.21 -5.01 -8.08
N ASN A 49 11.16 -5.24 -7.29
CA ASN A 49 9.86 -5.70 -7.79
C ASN A 49 9.17 -4.70 -8.72
N ILE A 50 9.65 -3.44 -8.76
CA ILE A 50 9.11 -2.38 -9.62
C ILE A 50 10.17 -1.77 -10.56
N ASP A 51 11.35 -2.38 -10.71
CA ASP A 51 12.46 -1.75 -11.47
C ASP A 51 12.06 -1.37 -12.91
N ASP A 52 11.16 -2.14 -13.52
CA ASP A 52 10.61 -1.92 -14.85
C ASP A 52 9.63 -0.73 -14.95
N ILE A 53 9.06 -0.30 -13.82
CA ILE A 53 8.10 0.82 -13.74
C ILE A 53 8.52 1.92 -12.76
N LYS A 54 9.72 1.87 -12.18
CA LYS A 54 10.18 2.79 -11.12
C LYS A 54 10.05 4.27 -11.45
N ASN A 55 10.20 4.64 -12.73
CA ASN A 55 10.09 6.02 -13.21
C ASN A 55 8.64 6.46 -13.50
N LYS A 56 7.66 5.59 -13.29
CA LYS A 56 6.23 5.81 -13.57
C LYS A 56 5.38 5.81 -12.30
N VAL A 57 5.98 5.59 -11.14
CA VAL A 57 5.31 5.49 -9.85
C VAL A 57 6.05 6.34 -8.83
N ALA A 58 5.32 6.94 -7.90
CA ALA A 58 5.92 7.49 -6.69
C ALA A 58 6.02 6.38 -5.63
N VAL A 59 7.11 6.32 -4.88
CA VAL A 59 7.30 5.38 -3.77
C VAL A 59 7.46 6.16 -2.49
N ASN A 60 6.67 5.81 -1.48
CA ASN A 60 6.81 6.31 -0.12
C ASN A 60 7.14 5.11 0.79
N VAL A 61 8.30 5.17 1.44
CA VAL A 61 8.70 4.14 2.41
C VAL A 61 8.15 4.55 3.77
N CYS A 62 7.00 3.98 4.14
CA CYS A 62 6.38 4.22 5.43
C CYS A 62 5.66 2.96 5.94
N ASP A 63 5.42 2.92 7.23
CA ASP A 63 4.61 1.87 7.86
C ASP A 63 3.14 2.27 7.84
N VAL A 64 2.25 1.34 7.53
CA VAL A 64 0.80 1.59 7.56
C VAL A 64 0.26 1.84 8.97
N ARG A 65 1.02 1.50 10.01
CA ARG A 65 0.73 1.85 11.40
C ARG A 65 0.97 3.34 11.71
N ASP A 66 1.69 4.06 10.85
CA ASP A 66 1.85 5.51 10.97
C ASP A 66 0.59 6.24 10.46
N THR A 67 -0.33 6.50 11.38
CA THR A 67 -1.62 7.13 11.05
C THR A 67 -1.44 8.53 10.47
N PHE A 68 -0.45 9.30 10.91
CA PHE A 68 -0.22 10.65 10.42
C PHE A 68 0.29 10.63 8.98
N ALA A 69 1.21 9.72 8.65
CA ALA A 69 1.66 9.53 7.27
C ALA A 69 0.49 9.09 6.37
N MET A 70 -0.31 8.12 6.84
CA MET A 70 -1.44 7.59 6.07
C MET A 70 -2.53 8.64 5.81
N GLU A 71 -2.80 9.55 6.77
CA GLU A 71 -3.69 10.69 6.57
C GLU A 71 -3.29 11.53 5.34
N HIS A 72 -2.03 11.92 5.25
CA HIS A 72 -1.52 12.72 4.14
C HIS A 72 -1.50 11.95 2.82
N LEU A 73 -1.20 10.65 2.85
CA LEU A 73 -1.09 9.82 1.65
C LEU A 73 -2.44 9.48 1.01
N ILE A 74 -3.49 9.36 1.83
CA ILE A 74 -4.85 8.99 1.40
C ILE A 74 -5.61 10.20 0.85
N GLN A 75 -5.32 11.42 1.31
CA GLN A 75 -5.98 12.63 0.81
C GLN A 75 -5.87 12.79 -0.71
N GLY A 76 -7.00 13.07 -1.36
CA GLY A 76 -7.05 13.35 -2.80
C GLY A 76 -6.86 12.12 -3.70
N LYS A 77 -6.90 10.90 -3.15
CA LYS A 77 -6.84 9.65 -3.92
C LYS A 77 -8.23 9.22 -4.34
N ASP A 78 -8.39 8.83 -5.61
CA ASP A 78 -9.63 8.24 -6.13
C ASP A 78 -9.80 6.78 -5.66
N TYR A 79 -8.69 6.04 -5.55
CA TYR A 79 -8.69 4.63 -5.18
C TYR A 79 -7.57 4.32 -4.18
N LEU A 80 -7.90 3.47 -3.20
CA LEU A 80 -6.94 2.83 -2.32
C LEU A 80 -7.00 1.31 -2.50
N PHE A 81 -5.89 0.71 -2.91
CA PHE A 81 -5.70 -0.74 -2.86
C PHE A 81 -4.85 -1.08 -1.64
N ASN A 82 -5.52 -1.56 -0.59
CA ASN A 82 -4.87 -1.85 0.67
C ASN A 82 -4.37 -3.30 0.70
N LEU A 83 -3.08 -3.51 0.38
CA LEU A 83 -2.46 -4.83 0.28
C LEU A 83 -1.31 -5.04 1.28
N ALA A 84 -1.02 -4.05 2.13
CA ALA A 84 -0.07 -4.21 3.23
C ALA A 84 -0.65 -5.14 4.30
N GLY A 85 0.12 -6.16 4.66
CA GLY A 85 -0.22 -7.09 5.73
C GLY A 85 0.93 -8.03 6.04
N GLN A 86 0.98 -8.52 7.28
CA GLN A 86 1.87 -9.58 7.69
C GLN A 86 1.24 -10.93 7.34
N THR A 87 1.94 -11.74 6.54
CA THR A 87 1.38 -13.00 5.99
C THR A 87 2.00 -14.25 6.60
N SER A 88 2.99 -14.10 7.48
CA SER A 88 3.70 -15.21 8.11
C SER A 88 2.88 -15.82 9.25
N HIS A 89 2.45 -17.07 9.05
CA HIS A 89 1.72 -17.83 10.07
C HIS A 89 2.57 -18.11 11.32
N LEU A 90 3.88 -18.33 11.16
CA LEU A 90 4.76 -18.54 12.31
C LEU A 90 4.89 -17.25 13.12
N ASP A 91 5.11 -16.12 12.46
CA ASP A 91 5.29 -14.84 13.14
C ASP A 91 4.02 -14.38 13.86
N SER A 92 2.83 -14.64 13.29
CA SER A 92 1.56 -14.35 13.96
C SER A 92 1.35 -15.13 15.25
N MET A 93 1.98 -16.30 15.39
CA MET A 93 1.91 -17.12 16.60
C MET A 93 2.98 -16.72 17.63
N THR A 94 4.16 -16.27 17.17
CA THR A 94 5.27 -15.87 18.06
C THR A 94 5.16 -14.43 18.54
N ASP A 95 4.62 -13.53 17.71
CA ASP A 95 4.37 -12.12 18.02
C ASP A 95 2.97 -11.68 17.53
N PRO A 96 1.92 -12.12 18.25
CA PRO A 96 0.53 -11.82 17.88
C PRO A 96 0.17 -10.33 18.01
N HIS A 97 0.93 -9.56 18.81
CA HIS A 97 0.68 -8.12 18.95
C HIS A 97 1.10 -7.36 17.69
N THR A 98 2.28 -7.65 17.15
CA THR A 98 2.70 -7.06 15.88
C THR A 98 1.76 -7.47 14.74
N ASP A 99 1.30 -8.73 14.72
CA ASP A 99 0.31 -9.18 13.75
C ASP A 99 -1.01 -8.39 13.85
N LEU A 100 -1.56 -8.24 15.06
CA LEU A 100 -2.77 -7.46 15.30
C LEU A 100 -2.60 -5.99 14.88
N ASP A 101 -1.47 -5.38 15.21
CA ASP A 101 -1.20 -3.97 14.90
C ASP A 101 -1.18 -3.72 13.39
N ILE A 102 -0.57 -4.63 12.62
CA ILE A 102 -0.47 -4.52 11.15
C ILE A 102 -1.77 -4.93 10.46
N ASN A 103 -2.32 -6.08 10.84
CA ASN A 103 -3.41 -6.74 10.11
C ASN A 103 -4.81 -6.33 10.58
N ALA A 104 -4.95 -5.67 11.73
CA ALA A 104 -6.24 -5.20 12.22
C ALA A 104 -6.25 -3.72 12.59
N ALA A 105 -5.38 -3.28 13.50
CA ALA A 105 -5.42 -1.91 14.02
C ALA A 105 -5.12 -0.88 12.92
N ALA A 106 -4.02 -1.06 12.17
CA ALA A 106 -3.67 -0.19 11.04
C ALA A 106 -4.76 -0.20 9.95
N GLN A 107 -5.38 -1.35 9.69
CA GLN A 107 -6.44 -1.47 8.69
C GLN A 107 -7.67 -0.65 9.07
N LEU A 108 -8.07 -0.70 10.35
CA LEU A 108 -9.14 0.12 10.88
C LEU A 108 -8.78 1.61 10.81
N SER A 109 -7.55 1.99 11.18
CA SER A 109 -7.08 3.36 11.07
C SER A 109 -7.16 3.88 9.64
N ILE A 110 -6.72 3.10 8.65
CA ILE A 110 -6.83 3.44 7.22
C ILE A 110 -8.28 3.70 6.82
N LEU A 111 -9.21 2.82 7.22
CA LEU A 111 -10.63 3.00 6.91
C LEU A 111 -11.22 4.26 7.56
N GLU A 112 -10.82 4.56 8.79
CA GLU A 112 -11.23 5.79 9.47
C GLU A 112 -10.67 7.04 8.80
N VAL A 113 -9.44 6.99 8.28
CA VAL A 113 -8.87 8.09 7.47
C VAL A 113 -9.69 8.27 6.19
N CYS A 114 -9.98 7.19 5.45
CA CYS A 114 -10.82 7.27 4.26
C CYS A 114 -12.19 7.91 4.59
N ARG A 115 -12.83 7.48 5.68
CA ARG A 115 -14.13 8.02 6.11
C ARG A 115 -14.09 9.51 6.44
N LYS A 116 -12.98 10.03 6.97
CA LYS A 116 -12.82 11.44 7.37
C LYS A 116 -12.43 12.32 6.19
N GLU A 117 -11.49 11.86 5.37
CA GLU A 117 -10.81 12.67 4.36
C GLU A 117 -11.41 12.52 2.95
N ASN A 118 -12.05 11.38 2.65
CA ASN A 118 -12.64 11.08 1.35
C ASN A 118 -14.03 10.41 1.50
N PRO A 119 -15.05 11.12 2.06
CA PRO A 119 -16.37 10.56 2.33
C PRO A 119 -17.23 10.26 1.09
#